data_AF-A0A1H0LW07-F1
#
_entry.id   AF-A0A1H0LW07-F1
#
_cell.length_a   1.000
_cell.length_b   1.000
_cell.length_c   1.000
_cell.angle_alpha   90.00
_cell.angle_beta   90.00
_cell.angle_gamma   90.00
#
_symmetry.space_group_name_H-M   'P 1'
#
loop_
_entity.id
_entity.type
_entity.pdbx_description
1 polymer ?
#
loop_
_entity_poly.entity_id
_entity_poly.type
_entity_poly.pdbx_seq_one_letter_code
_entity_poly.pdbx_strand_id
1 'polypeptide(L)' 'MQAFEDWNQKVKSTFNATSNEVVLTVMEAGESLGLSKDQMKLYVDKNKLTKVPIMRSVHRYLLLKSEIDEIVGKS' A
#
# COMPACT_ATOMS: atom_id res chain seq x y z
N MET A 1 -3.85 -27.08 -1.39
CA MET A 1 -3.53 -25.71 -0.94
C MET A 1 -2.58 -25.11 -1.97
N GLN A 2 -3.12 -24.56 -3.08
CA GLN A 2 -2.27 -23.77 -3.97
C GLN A 2 -1.91 -22.52 -3.17
N ALA A 3 -0.63 -22.41 -2.79
CA ALA A 3 -0.10 -21.19 -2.25
C ALA A 3 -0.40 -20.10 -3.28
N PHE A 4 -1.43 -19.30 -3.02
CA PHE A 4 -1.68 -18.06 -3.71
C PHE A 4 -0.49 -17.19 -3.31
N GLU A 5 0.63 -17.38 -4.02
CA GLU A 5 1.86 -16.63 -3.82
C GLU A 5 1.40 -15.17 -3.79
N ASP A 6 1.56 -14.52 -2.64
CA ASP A 6 0.97 -13.23 -2.37
C ASP A 6 1.61 -12.23 -3.33
N TRP A 7 0.99 -12.09 -4.50
CA TRP A 7 1.57 -11.39 -5.63
C TRP A 7 1.82 -9.93 -5.28
N ASN A 8 1.05 -9.40 -4.32
CA ASN A 8 1.28 -8.08 -3.76
C ASN A 8 2.62 -8.02 -3.02
N GLN A 9 2.96 -9.04 -2.25
CA GLN A 9 4.25 -9.14 -1.56
C GLN A 9 5.42 -9.30 -2.55
N LYS A 10 5.22 -10.08 -3.62
CA LYS A 10 6.23 -10.22 -4.68
C LYS A 10 6.49 -8.90 -5.40
N VAL A 11 5.44 -8.20 -5.83
CA VAL A 11 5.57 -6.89 -6.50
C VAL A 11 6.14 -5.83 -5.57
N LYS A 12 5.70 -5.80 -4.30
CA LYS A 12 6.27 -4.93 -3.27
C LYS A 12 7.78 -5.17 -3.12
N SER A 13 8.20 -6.43 -3.03
CA SER A 13 9.62 -6.78 -2.88
C SER A 13 10.44 -6.32 -4.08
N THR A 14 9.95 -6.53 -5.30
CA THR A 14 10.61 -6.06 -6.52
C THR A 14 10.66 -4.54 -6.60
N PHE A 15 9.58 -3.84 -6.24
CA PHE A 15 9.54 -2.38 -6.25
C PHE A 15 10.53 -1.81 -5.22
N ASN A 16 10.51 -2.30 -3.98
CA ASN A 16 11.41 -1.85 -2.91
C ASN A 16 12.89 -2.17 -3.22
N ALA A 17 13.18 -3.18 -4.03
CA ALA A 17 14.55 -3.52 -4.43
C ALA A 17 15.09 -2.67 -5.59
N THR A 18 14.20 -2.01 -6.36
CA THR A 18 14.56 -1.29 -7.59
C THR A 18 14.28 0.21 -7.50
N SER A 19 13.42 0.62 -6.58
CA SER A 19 13.07 2.02 -6.33
C SER A 19 13.71 2.50 -5.03
N ASN A 20 14.04 3.79 -4.98
CA ASN A 20 14.43 4.45 -3.72
C ASN A 20 13.24 4.67 -2.78
N GLU A 21 12.01 4.46 -3.28
CA GLU A 21 10.78 4.60 -2.50
C GLU A 21 10.32 3.26 -1.95
N VAL A 22 9.89 3.27 -0.69
CA VAL A 22 9.33 2.09 -0.03
C VAL A 22 7.82 2.12 -0.12
N VAL A 23 7.22 0.99 -0.53
CA VAL A 23 5.76 0.86 -0.65
C VAL A 23 5.17 -0.15 0.34
N LEU A 24 3.92 0.08 0.72
CA LEU A 24 3.10 -0.74 1.59
C LEU A 24 1.86 -1.25 0.84
N THR A 25 1.39 -2.42 1.21
CA THR A 25 0.05 -2.87 0.82
C THR A 25 -1.03 -2.06 1.55
N VAL A 26 -2.24 -2.03 0.99
CA VAL A 26 -3.40 -1.37 1.64
C VAL A 26 -3.66 -1.90 3.06
N MET A 27 -3.38 -3.19 3.31
CA MET A 27 -3.51 -3.75 4.67
C MET A 27 -2.45 -3.18 5.61
N GLU A 28 -1.18 -3.23 5.24
CA GLU A 28 -0.08 -2.75 6.09
C GLU A 28 -0.20 -1.25 6.40
N ALA A 29 -0.62 -0.45 5.40
CA ALA A 29 -0.89 0.97 5.60
C ALA A 29 -2.10 1.20 6.51
N GLY A 30 -3.14 0.37 6.39
CA GLY A 30 -4.30 0.40 7.28
C GLY A 30 -3.92 0.06 8.72
N GLU A 31 -3.13 -1.00 8.93
CA GLU A 31 -2.61 -1.37 10.26
C GLU A 31 -1.82 -0.24 10.91
N SER A 32 -1.01 0.47 10.13
CA SER A 32 -0.22 1.62 10.60
C SER A 32 -1.10 2.80 11.08
N LEU A 33 -2.31 2.94 10.53
CA LEU A 33 -3.26 4.00 10.85
C LEU A 33 -4.42 3.53 11.76
N GLY A 34 -4.42 2.27 12.20
CA GLY A 34 -5.54 1.69 12.95
C GLY A 34 -6.83 1.52 12.12
N LEU A 35 -6.72 1.42 10.80
CA LEU A 35 -7.85 1.29 9.87
C LEU A 35 -7.95 -0.13 9.32
N SER A 36 -9.19 -0.63 9.20
CA SER A 36 -9.45 -1.84 8.42
C SER A 36 -9.15 -1.60 6.93
N LYS A 37 -8.97 -2.68 6.17
CA LYS A 37 -8.67 -2.62 4.73
C LYS A 37 -9.67 -1.76 3.94
N ASP A 38 -10.97 -1.89 4.21
CA ASP A 38 -11.98 -1.12 3.47
C ASP A 38 -12.04 0.33 3.92
N GLN A 39 -11.83 0.61 5.22
CA GLN A 39 -11.64 1.98 5.69
C GLN A 39 -10.39 2.62 5.07
N MET A 40 -9.31 1.86 4.90
CA MET A 40 -8.08 2.35 4.30
C MET A 40 -8.30 2.71 2.81
N LYS A 41 -9.05 1.92 2.04
CA LYS A 41 -9.40 2.29 0.65
C LYS A 41 -10.14 3.62 0.59
N LEU A 42 -11.14 3.81 1.45
CA LEU A 42 -11.87 5.08 1.54
C LEU A 42 -10.95 6.24 1.98
N TYR A 43 -10.02 5.96 2.89
CA TYR A 43 -9.05 6.93 3.36
C TYR A 43 -8.10 7.38 2.25
N VAL A 44 -7.60 6.45 1.43
CA VAL A 44 -6.76 6.72 0.26
C VAL A 44 -7.49 7.65 -0.71
N ASP A 45 -8.75 7.37 -1.02
CA ASP A 45 -9.55 8.19 -1.93
C ASP A 45 -9.82 9.59 -1.36
N LYS A 46 -10.16 9.68 -0.08
CA LYS A 46 -10.45 10.96 0.60
C LYS A 46 -9.21 11.86 0.71
N ASN A 47 -8.06 11.28 1.05
CA ASN A 47 -6.81 12.01 1.26
C ASN A 47 -5.95 12.10 0.00
N LYS A 48 -6.44 11.56 -1.13
CA LYS A 48 -5.75 11.56 -2.43
C LYS A 48 -4.32 11.00 -2.35
N LEU A 49 -4.13 9.93 -1.57
CA LEU A 49 -2.82 9.29 -1.44
C LEU A 49 -2.36 8.68 -2.76
N THR A 50 -1.04 8.60 -2.94
CA THR A 50 -0.43 8.09 -4.17
C THR A 50 -0.66 6.58 -4.30
N LYS A 51 -1.43 6.19 -5.33
CA LYS A 51 -1.69 4.79 -5.67
C LYS A 51 -0.65 4.30 -6.65
N VAL A 52 0.33 3.54 -6.17
CA VAL A 52 1.33 2.89 -7.03
C VAL A 52 0.67 1.67 -7.68
N PRO A 53 0.39 1.69 -9.00
CA PRO A 53 -0.36 0.62 -9.65
C PRO A 53 0.42 -0.69 -9.63
N ILE A 54 -0.23 -1.78 -9.24
CA ILE A 54 0.33 -3.13 -9.37
C ILE A 54 -0.29 -3.76 -10.60
N MET A 55 0.50 -3.89 -11.68
CA MET A 55 0.08 -4.58 -12.90
C MET A 55 -1.10 -3.87 -13.62
N ARG A 56 -1.68 -4.48 -14.65
CA ARG A 56 -2.81 -3.90 -15.43
C ARG A 56 -4.16 -3.89 -14.67
N SER A 57 -4.17 -4.03 -13.35
CA SER A 57 -5.39 -4.11 -12.55
C SER A 57 -5.66 -2.82 -11.79
N VAL A 58 -6.77 -2.15 -12.12
CA VAL A 58 -7.19 -0.89 -11.47
C VAL A 58 -7.55 -1.04 -9.98
N HIS A 59 -7.85 -2.25 -9.53
CA HIS A 59 -8.26 -2.52 -8.14
C HIS A 59 -7.10 -2.85 -7.19
N ARG A 60 -5.89 -3.10 -7.70
CA ARG A 60 -4.71 -3.44 -6.89
C ARG A 60 -3.66 -2.35 -7.02
N TYR A 61 -3.31 -1.76 -5.89
CA TYR A 61 -2.29 -0.73 -5.80
C TYR A 61 -1.54 -0.87 -4.47
N LEU A 62 -0.33 -0.33 -4.44
CA LEU A 62 0.44 -0.10 -3.23
C LEU A 62 0.37 1.39 -2.87
N LEU A 63 0.78 1.70 -1.65
CA LEU A 63 0.82 3.05 -1.11
C LEU A 63 2.26 3.38 -0.73
N LEU A 64 2.64 4.64 -0.87
CA LEU A 64 3.96 5.10 -0.45
C LEU A 64 4.06 5.07 1.06
N LYS A 65 5.08 4.39 1.60
CA LYS A 65 5.35 4.35 3.04
C LYS A 65 5.60 5.76 3.59
N SER A 66 6.31 6.60 2.83
CA SER A 66 6.60 7.99 3.21
C SER A 66 5.33 8.79 3.48
N GLU A 67 4.32 8.70 2.61
CA GLU A 67 3.04 9.40 2.83
C GLU A 67 2.33 8.91 4.09
N ILE A 68 2.36 7.59 4.37
CA ILE A 68 1.78 7.03 5.59
C ILE A 68 2.56 7.47 6.84
N ASP A 69 3.88 7.43 6.79
CA ASP A 69 4.76 7.88 7.88
C ASP A 69 4.55 9.38 8.17
N GLU A 70 4.37 10.22 7.15
CA GLU A 70 4.05 11.65 7.31
C GLU A 70 2.71 11.88 8.02
N ILE A 71 1.72 11.02 7.77
CA ILE A 71 0.42 11.09 8.44
C ILE A 71 0.53 10.66 9.90
N VAL A 72 1.20 9.54 10.15
CA VAL A 72 1.42 9.02 11.51
C VAL A 72 2.28 9.99 12.32
N GLY A 73 3.34 10.55 11.73
CA GLY A 73 4.24 11.51 12.38
C GLY A 73 3.64 12.90 12.61
N LYS A 74 2.50 13.22 11.99
CA LYS A 74 1.71 14.43 12.26
C LYS A 74 0.67 14.25 13.37
N SER A 75 0.51 13.04 13.93
CA SER A 75 -0.48 12.71 14.97
C SER A 75 0.09 12.85 16.39
#